data_AF-A0A3M1SLY5-F1
#
_entry.id   AF-A0A3M1SLY5-F1
#
_cell.length_a   1.000
_cell.length_b   1.000
_cell.length_c   1.000
_cell.angle_alpha   90.00
_cell.angle_beta   90.00
_cell.angle_gamma   90.00
#
_symmetry.space_group_name_H-M   'P 1'
#
loop_
_entity.id
_entity.type
_entity.pdbx_description
1 polymer ?
#
loop_
_entity_poly.entity_id
_entity_poly.type
_entity_poly.pdbx_seq_one_letter_code
_entity_poly.pdbx_strand_id
1 'polypeptide(L)'
;MIYESLIATLEQSLGQTRNAQNLLLARLREVEAEAEKLRQEIQALEDSATQTEQAIRSLLMTMRSSGTRYEIESEEITNSRQAEPPNKTVRQTWEKVDSRMHNSAHRLTDISQIRQANSFSTGISSPIIEPMNRRFADRTIAQACTLLLREAGRPLHVNEIYRLLVAGGMQFKGNNPTISIAVSLNRNRRFKKVAPGTFDLVIKDASQIAS
;
A
#
# COMPACT_ATOMS: atom_id res chain seq x y z
N MET A 1 51.47 33.53 27.91
CA MET A 1 51.30 32.05 27.91
C MET A 1 49.87 31.59 28.20
N ILE A 2 49.26 31.77 29.38
CA ILE A 2 47.88 31.27 29.63
C ILE A 2 46.83 32.00 28.76
N TYR A 3 46.96 33.31 28.60
CA TYR A 3 46.02 34.11 27.79
C TYR A 3 46.09 33.80 26.29
N GLU A 4 47.26 33.47 25.75
CA GLU A 4 47.42 33.08 24.34
C GLU A 4 46.77 31.72 24.06
N SER A 5 46.87 30.78 25.00
CA SER A 5 46.19 29.48 24.91
C SER A 5 44.67 29.62 24.93
N LEU A 6 44.12 30.54 25.74
CA LEU A 6 42.68 30.79 25.81
C LEU A 6 42.16 31.43 24.51
N ILE A 7 42.89 32.41 23.98
CA ILE A 7 42.56 33.08 22.71
C ILE A 7 42.59 32.07 21.56
N ALA A 8 43.63 31.24 21.47
CA ALA A 8 43.72 30.19 20.44
C ALA A 8 42.57 29.18 20.54
N THR A 9 42.16 28.82 21.76
CA THR A 9 41.01 27.92 21.98
C THR A 9 39.69 28.56 21.54
N LEU A 10 39.50 29.85 21.84
CA LEU A 10 38.32 30.60 21.40
C LEU A 10 38.27 30.73 19.88
N GLU A 11 39.38 31.11 19.24
CA GLU A 11 39.48 31.19 17.78
C GLU A 11 39.19 29.84 17.10
N GLN A 12 39.72 28.75 17.66
CA GLN A 12 39.44 27.40 17.20
C GLN A 12 37.95 27.07 17.33
N SER A 13 37.33 27.35 18.49
CA SER A 13 35.91 27.07 18.71
C SER A 13 35.02 27.88 17.75
N LEU A 14 35.35 29.14 17.49
CA LEU A 14 34.62 30.01 16.59
C LEU A 14 34.74 29.54 15.13
N GLY A 15 35.95 29.09 14.73
CA GLY A 15 36.16 28.43 13.45
C GLY A 15 35.35 27.15 13.29
N GLN A 16 35.30 26.32 14.34
CA GLN A 16 34.48 25.10 14.35
C GLN A 16 32.99 25.41 14.22
N THR A 17 32.48 26.41 14.95
CA THR A 17 31.07 26.83 14.86
C THR A 17 30.74 27.35 13.47
N ARG A 18 31.59 28.17 12.87
CA ARG A 18 31.39 28.66 11.49
C ARG A 18 31.40 27.53 10.47
N ASN A 19 32.30 26.57 10.60
CA ASN A 19 32.35 25.40 9.72
C ASN A 19 31.10 24.53 9.87
N ALA A 20 30.65 24.30 11.10
CA ALA A 20 29.42 23.57 11.37
C ALA A 20 28.19 24.30 10.79
N GLN A 21 28.13 25.62 10.95
CA GLN A 21 27.06 26.44 10.37
C GLN A 21 27.05 26.35 8.84
N ASN A 22 28.21 26.43 8.18
CA ASN A 22 28.31 26.31 6.72
C ASN A 22 27.86 24.93 6.22
N LEU A 23 28.21 23.86 6.94
CA LEU A 23 27.77 22.51 6.63
C LEU A 23 26.24 22.36 6.75
N LEU A 24 25.66 22.89 7.83
CA LEU A 24 24.22 22.86 8.04
C LEU A 24 23.46 23.68 7.00
N LEU A 25 23.98 24.86 6.62
CA LEU A 25 23.41 25.67 5.54
C LEU A 25 23.44 24.94 4.19
N ALA A 26 24.54 24.24 3.89
CA ALA A 26 24.63 23.42 2.68
C ALA A 26 23.61 22.28 2.69
N ARG A 27 23.47 21.58 3.83
CA ARG A 27 22.51 20.49 3.98
C ARG A 27 21.06 20.98 3.89
N LEU A 28 20.78 22.15 4.45
CA LEU A 28 19.46 22.77 4.38
C LEU A 28 19.09 23.10 2.93
N ARG A 29 20.01 23.67 2.15
CA ARG A 29 19.80 23.93 0.72
C ARG A 29 19.57 22.65 -0.09
N GLU A 30 20.27 21.58 0.23
CA GLU A 30 20.07 20.27 -0.41
C GLU A 30 18.67 19.73 -0.14
N VAL A 31 18.22 19.77 1.12
CA VAL A 31 16.87 19.33 1.52
C VAL A 31 15.79 20.22 0.88
N GLU A 32 16.00 21.53 0.80
CA GLU A 32 15.10 22.45 0.11
C GLU A 32 14.99 22.13 -1.39
N ALA A 33 16.12 21.80 -2.05
CA ALA A 33 16.13 21.40 -3.46
C ALA A 33 15.43 20.05 -3.68
N GLU A 34 15.62 19.08 -2.79
CA GLU A 34 14.90 17.81 -2.81
C GLU A 34 13.39 18.00 -2.62
N ALA A 35 12.99 18.87 -1.68
CA ALA A 35 11.58 19.18 -1.44
C ALA A 35 10.93 19.84 -2.66
N GLU A 36 11.64 20.75 -3.33
CA GLU A 36 11.14 21.40 -4.54
C GLU A 36 10.98 20.39 -5.70
N LYS A 37 11.94 19.47 -5.84
CA LYS A 37 11.82 18.37 -6.81
C LYS A 37 10.60 17.48 -6.54
N LEU A 38 10.35 17.11 -5.29
CA LEU A 38 9.19 16.30 -4.92
C LEU A 38 7.87 17.04 -5.20
N ARG A 39 7.82 18.35 -4.98
CA ARG A 39 6.65 19.17 -5.34
C ARG A 39 6.39 19.15 -6.85
N GLN A 40 7.43 19.26 -7.66
CA GLN A 40 7.31 19.15 -9.12
C GLN A 40 6.81 17.77 -9.56
N GLU A 41 7.30 16.70 -8.93
CA GLU A 41 6.83 15.33 -9.20
C GLU A 41 5.36 15.15 -8.83
N ILE A 42 4.93 15.65 -7.67
CA ILE A 42 3.52 15.63 -7.26
C ILE A 42 2.66 16.39 -8.27
N GLN A 43 3.07 17.59 -8.67
CA GLN A 43 2.36 18.38 -9.68
C GLN A 43 2.20 17.61 -11.00
N ALA A 44 3.27 16.96 -11.47
CA ALA A 44 3.22 16.15 -12.68
C ALA A 44 2.28 14.95 -12.55
N LEU A 45 2.22 14.30 -11.37
CA LEU A 45 1.28 13.21 -11.09
C LEU A 45 -0.16 13.70 -11.03
N GLU A 46 -0.42 14.88 -10.47
CA GLU A 46 -1.75 15.51 -10.45
C GLU A 46 -2.22 15.85 -11.87
N ASP A 47 -1.36 16.40 -12.71
CA ASP A 47 -1.66 16.67 -14.12
C ASP A 47 -1.98 15.38 -14.89
N SER A 48 -1.21 14.31 -14.66
CA SER A 48 -1.49 13.00 -15.25
C SER A 48 -2.82 12.41 -14.74
N ALA A 49 -3.09 12.52 -13.43
CA ALA A 49 -4.33 12.04 -12.83
C ALA A 49 -5.55 12.78 -13.40
N THR A 50 -5.50 14.11 -13.50
CA THR A 50 -6.59 14.91 -14.10
C THR A 50 -6.80 14.55 -15.57
N GLN A 51 -5.73 14.32 -16.34
CA GLN A 51 -5.83 13.85 -17.72
C GLN A 51 -6.50 12.47 -17.82
N THR A 52 -6.13 11.53 -16.97
CA THR A 52 -6.75 10.19 -16.95
C THR A 52 -8.21 10.24 -16.53
N GLU A 53 -8.57 11.11 -15.58
CA GLU A 53 -9.97 11.33 -15.19
C GLU A 53 -10.79 11.86 -16.37
N GLN A 54 -10.27 12.84 -17.10
CA GLN A 54 -10.93 13.38 -18.29
C GLN A 54 -11.07 12.33 -19.39
N ALA A 55 -10.05 11.49 -19.60
CA ALA A 55 -10.10 10.38 -20.55
C ALA A 55 -11.16 9.32 -20.15
N ILE A 56 -11.24 8.98 -18.86
CA ILE A 56 -12.27 8.06 -18.36
C ILE A 56 -13.66 8.68 -18.53
N ARG A 57 -13.82 9.97 -18.21
CA ARG A 57 -15.10 10.67 -18.41
C ARG A 57 -15.50 10.68 -19.88
N SER A 58 -14.59 10.94 -20.81
CA SER A 58 -14.91 10.94 -22.24
C SER A 58 -15.27 9.54 -22.75
N LEU A 59 -14.57 8.50 -22.28
CA LEU A 59 -14.93 7.10 -22.57
C LEU A 59 -16.31 6.76 -22.02
N LEU A 60 -16.62 7.15 -20.78
CA LEU A 60 -17.93 6.90 -20.17
C LEU A 60 -19.06 7.64 -20.90
N MET A 61 -18.83 8.88 -21.34
CA MET A 61 -19.79 9.61 -22.19
C MET A 61 -19.99 8.92 -23.53
N THR A 62 -18.90 8.45 -24.16
CA THR A 62 -18.92 7.72 -25.43
C THR A 62 -19.64 6.36 -25.30
N MET A 63 -19.41 5.62 -24.21
CA MET A 63 -20.10 4.37 -23.91
C MET A 63 -21.58 4.59 -23.56
N ARG A 64 -21.89 5.68 -22.86
CA ARG A 64 -23.29 6.03 -22.53
C ARG A 64 -24.08 6.49 -23.76
N SER A 65 -23.43 7.11 -24.76
CA SER A 65 -24.06 7.41 -26.05
C SER A 65 -24.10 6.21 -27.00
N SER A 66 -23.19 5.25 -26.85
CA SER A 66 -23.16 3.99 -27.61
C SER A 66 -24.01 2.95 -26.89
N GLY A 67 -25.33 3.17 -26.91
CA GLY A 67 -26.33 2.45 -26.12
C GLY A 67 -26.06 0.94 -25.96
N THR A 68 -25.67 0.55 -24.75
CA THR A 68 -25.84 -0.83 -24.28
C THR A 68 -26.81 -0.78 -23.11
N ARG A 69 -28.09 -0.94 -23.44
CA ARG A 69 -29.19 -1.14 -22.48
C ARG A 69 -29.00 -2.51 -21.83
N TYR A 70 -28.12 -2.58 -20.83
CA TYR A 70 -28.19 -3.65 -19.82
C TYR A 70 -29.22 -3.21 -18.79
N GLU A 71 -30.43 -3.68 -19.01
CA GLU A 71 -31.56 -3.64 -18.09
C GLU A 71 -31.15 -4.44 -16.85
N ILE A 72 -30.67 -3.75 -15.81
CA ILE A 72 -30.50 -4.31 -14.48
C ILE A 72 -31.92 -4.39 -13.89
N GLU A 73 -32.64 -5.44 -14.24
CA GLU A 73 -33.88 -5.80 -13.57
C GLU A 73 -33.54 -6.14 -12.12
N SER A 74 -34.16 -5.39 -11.22
CA SER A 74 -34.08 -5.62 -9.78
C SER A 74 -34.93 -6.85 -9.49
N GLU A 75 -34.31 -7.98 -9.16
CA GLU A 75 -35.04 -9.13 -8.60
C GLU A 75 -35.62 -8.73 -7.23
N GLU A 76 -36.88 -8.30 -7.24
CA GLU A 76 -37.73 -8.33 -6.05
C GLU A 76 -38.05 -9.79 -5.71
N ILE A 77 -37.60 -10.18 -4.51
CA ILE A 77 -37.88 -11.47 -3.88
C ILE A 77 -39.40 -11.60 -3.70
N THR A 78 -40.01 -12.53 -4.45
CA THR A 78 -41.44 -12.83 -4.35
C THR A 78 -41.74 -13.71 -3.13
N ASN A 79 -42.81 -13.38 -2.40
CA ASN A 79 -43.44 -14.31 -1.47
C ASN A 79 -44.96 -14.08 -1.41
N SER A 80 -45.73 -14.79 -2.25
CA SER A 80 -47.05 -15.33 -1.88
C SER A 80 -47.78 -16.01 -3.06
N ARG A 81 -47.96 -17.33 -2.93
CA ARG A 81 -49.18 -18.15 -3.15
C ARG A 81 -50.02 -17.99 -4.45
N GLN A 82 -50.05 -19.12 -5.18
CA GLN A 82 -51.24 -19.91 -5.57
C GLN A 82 -51.95 -19.61 -6.91
N ALA A 83 -51.72 -20.48 -7.92
CA ALA A 83 -52.72 -21.26 -8.69
C ALA A 83 -52.17 -21.72 -10.07
N GLU A 84 -52.34 -23.01 -10.38
CA GLU A 84 -52.10 -23.69 -11.68
C GLU A 84 -53.36 -23.63 -12.61
N PRO A 85 -53.39 -24.21 -13.84
CA PRO A 85 -52.50 -24.15 -15.02
C PRO A 85 -53.36 -23.86 -16.32
N PRO A 86 -52.87 -23.91 -17.60
CA PRO A 86 -52.70 -25.19 -18.32
C PRO A 86 -51.63 -25.24 -19.45
N ASN A 87 -50.94 -26.38 -19.51
CA ASN A 87 -50.65 -27.23 -20.69
C ASN A 87 -50.25 -26.58 -22.05
N LYS A 88 -49.01 -26.85 -22.50
CA LYS A 88 -48.65 -27.28 -23.88
C LYS A 88 -47.15 -27.61 -24.02
N THR A 89 -46.88 -28.90 -24.11
CA THR A 89 -45.84 -29.63 -24.85
C THR A 89 -44.91 -28.80 -25.74
N VAL A 90 -43.59 -28.80 -25.49
CA VAL A 90 -42.53 -29.09 -26.49
C VAL A 90 -41.31 -29.67 -25.76
N ARG A 91 -40.92 -30.87 -26.18
CA ARG A 91 -39.73 -31.61 -25.75
C ARG A 91 -38.81 -31.70 -26.96
N GLN A 92 -37.71 -30.94 -27.01
CA GLN A 92 -36.61 -31.15 -27.97
C GLN A 92 -35.30 -30.65 -27.33
N THR A 93 -34.51 -31.56 -26.74
CA THR A 93 -33.33 -32.20 -27.35
C THR A 93 -32.14 -31.25 -27.52
N TRP A 94 -31.23 -31.28 -26.55
CA TRP A 94 -29.89 -30.73 -26.66
C TRP A 94 -29.05 -31.72 -27.49
N GLU A 95 -29.05 -31.53 -28.81
CA GLU A 95 -28.08 -32.19 -29.67
C GLU A 95 -26.80 -31.35 -29.79
N LYS A 96 -25.72 -32.08 -29.55
CA LYS A 96 -24.33 -31.71 -29.61
C LYS A 96 -23.88 -31.80 -31.07
N VAL A 97 -23.46 -30.70 -31.70
CA VAL A 97 -22.66 -30.77 -32.94
C VAL A 97 -21.55 -29.71 -32.93
N ASP A 98 -20.36 -30.24 -33.20
CA ASP A 98 -19.06 -29.59 -33.26
C ASP A 98 -18.91 -28.52 -34.34
N SER A 99 -18.08 -27.52 -34.00
CA SER A 99 -16.97 -26.96 -34.78
C SER A 99 -17.06 -26.95 -36.32
N ARG A 100 -17.05 -25.74 -36.91
CA ARG A 100 -16.18 -25.42 -38.05
C ARG A 100 -15.99 -23.90 -38.25
N MET A 101 -14.71 -23.53 -38.07
CA MET A 101 -13.98 -22.34 -38.46
C MET A 101 -14.59 -21.46 -39.57
N HIS A 102 -14.48 -20.14 -39.39
CA HIS A 102 -13.80 -19.29 -40.36
C HIS A 102 -13.01 -18.17 -39.67
N ASN A 103 -11.76 -18.07 -40.12
CA ASN A 103 -10.75 -17.08 -39.75
C ASN A 103 -11.24 -15.66 -39.98
N SER A 104 -10.88 -14.75 -39.09
CA SER A 104 -10.19 -13.55 -39.58
C SER A 104 -9.21 -13.04 -38.54
N ALA A 105 -7.98 -12.91 -39.00
CA ALA A 105 -6.82 -12.56 -38.23
C ALA A 105 -6.86 -11.07 -37.84
N HIS A 106 -6.67 -10.80 -36.55
CA HIS A 106 -5.82 -9.69 -36.13
C HIS A 106 -4.96 -10.17 -34.96
N ARG A 107 -3.71 -10.49 -35.31
CA ARG A 107 -2.58 -10.59 -34.39
C ARG A 107 -2.34 -9.22 -33.76
N LEU A 108 -1.97 -9.21 -32.48
CA LEU A 108 -0.71 -8.69 -31.91
C LEU A 108 -0.89 -8.65 -30.38
N THR A 109 -0.37 -9.65 -29.68
CA THR A 109 0.78 -9.52 -28.74
C THR A 109 0.57 -8.49 -27.63
N ASP A 110 0.16 -8.97 -26.45
CA ASP A 110 0.89 -8.82 -25.17
C ASP A 110 -0.07 -8.98 -23.97
N ILE A 111 -0.32 -10.24 -23.60
CA ILE A 111 -1.00 -10.59 -22.34
C ILE A 111 0.09 -11.06 -21.37
N SER A 112 0.76 -10.11 -20.75
CA SER A 112 1.70 -10.38 -19.66
C SER A 112 1.80 -9.17 -18.72
N GLN A 113 0.66 -8.67 -18.22
CA GLN A 113 0.67 -7.74 -17.07
C GLN A 113 -0.65 -7.51 -16.32
N ILE A 114 -1.68 -8.35 -16.48
CA ILE A 114 -2.92 -8.26 -15.68
C ILE A 114 -2.71 -9.01 -14.34
N ARG A 115 -1.81 -8.51 -13.49
CA ARG A 115 -1.68 -8.92 -12.08
C ARG A 115 -1.12 -7.76 -11.24
N GLN A 116 -1.82 -6.63 -11.21
CA GLN A 116 -1.73 -5.67 -10.10
C GLN A 116 -2.63 -4.46 -10.37
N ALA A 117 -3.86 -4.50 -9.86
CA ALA A 117 -4.61 -3.32 -9.42
C ALA A 117 -5.99 -3.77 -8.94
N ASN A 118 -6.04 -4.61 -7.91
CA ASN A 118 -7.23 -4.70 -7.08
C ASN A 118 -6.81 -4.54 -5.63
N SER A 119 -6.67 -3.29 -5.21
CA SER A 119 -6.54 -2.88 -3.82
C SER A 119 -7.27 -1.56 -3.70
N PHE A 120 -8.57 -1.67 -3.48
CA PHE A 120 -9.43 -0.60 -2.98
C PHE A 120 -8.74 0.06 -1.78
N SER A 121 -8.31 1.31 -1.94
CA SER A 121 -7.77 2.14 -0.85
C SER A 121 -8.91 2.94 -0.24
N THR A 122 -9.43 2.46 0.89
CA THR A 122 -10.06 3.33 1.87
C THR A 122 -8.95 4.14 2.54
N GLY A 123 -9.01 5.46 2.39
CA GLY A 123 -8.00 6.39 2.87
C GLY A 123 -7.70 6.24 4.36
N ILE A 124 -6.41 6.31 4.70
CA ILE A 124 -5.77 6.72 5.95
C ILE A 124 -4.27 6.84 5.63
N SER A 125 -3.65 7.96 6.04
CA SER A 125 -2.25 8.37 5.86
C SER A 125 -1.24 7.29 5.49
N SER A 126 -0.63 7.44 4.32
CA SER A 126 0.64 6.78 3.98
C SER A 126 1.80 7.54 4.63
N PRO A 127 2.57 6.97 5.58
CA PRO A 127 3.95 7.38 5.71
C PRO A 127 4.72 6.78 4.52
N ILE A 128 5.59 7.58 3.93
CA ILE A 128 6.60 7.24 2.91
C ILE A 128 6.90 5.73 2.86
N ILE A 129 6.37 5.06 1.84
CA ILE A 129 6.83 3.73 1.46
C ILE A 129 8.13 3.95 0.68
N GLU A 130 9.22 4.03 1.42
CA GLU A 130 10.57 3.95 0.86
C GLU A 130 10.70 2.61 0.11
N PRO A 131 11.08 2.62 -1.17
CA PRO A 131 11.12 1.41 -1.99
C PRO A 131 12.23 0.47 -1.47
N MET A 132 11.86 -0.76 -1.11
CA MET A 132 12.79 -1.85 -0.75
C MET A 132 13.90 -1.46 0.24
N ASN A 133 13.56 -0.72 1.30
CA ASN A 133 14.50 -0.51 2.39
C ASN A 133 14.77 -1.86 3.07
N ARG A 134 16.01 -2.36 3.05
CA ARG A 134 16.48 -3.57 3.77
C ARG A 134 16.46 -3.39 5.30
N ARG A 135 15.57 -2.53 5.79
CA ARG A 135 15.44 -2.08 7.18
C ARG A 135 15.31 -3.23 8.18
N PHE A 136 14.71 -4.33 7.72
CA PHE A 136 14.44 -5.50 8.53
C PHE A 136 15.30 -6.72 8.17
N ALA A 137 16.24 -6.61 7.23
CA ALA A 137 17.05 -7.73 6.77
C ALA A 137 17.90 -8.34 7.90
N ASP A 138 18.46 -7.49 8.78
CA ASP A 138 19.34 -7.90 9.88
C ASP A 138 18.62 -7.95 11.24
N ARG A 139 17.29 -7.78 11.26
CA ARG A 139 16.51 -7.69 12.50
C ARG A 139 15.73 -8.97 12.76
N THR A 140 15.56 -9.28 14.04
CA THR A 140 14.63 -10.36 14.45
C THR A 140 13.18 -9.96 14.16
N ILE A 141 12.31 -10.94 13.95
CA ILE A 141 10.87 -10.73 13.70
C ILE A 141 10.26 -9.83 14.78
N ALA A 142 10.55 -10.10 16.06
CA ALA A 142 10.02 -9.30 17.17
C ALA A 142 10.49 -7.84 17.15
N GLN A 143 11.77 -7.59 16.83
CA GLN A 143 12.28 -6.23 16.72
C GLN A 143 11.64 -5.47 15.57
N ALA A 144 11.53 -6.10 14.40
CA ALA A 144 10.91 -5.48 13.23
C ALA A 144 9.42 -5.21 13.45
N CYS A 145 8.68 -6.15 14.06
CA CYS A 145 7.28 -5.95 14.41
C CYS A 145 7.08 -4.83 15.45
N THR A 146 8.03 -4.64 16.37
CA THR A 146 7.98 -3.52 17.33
C THR A 146 8.01 -2.18 16.60
N LEU A 147 8.88 -2.05 15.59
CA LEU A 147 8.97 -0.84 14.78
C LEU A 147 7.69 -0.61 13.97
N LEU A 148 7.20 -1.66 13.31
CA LEU A 148 5.98 -1.57 12.49
C LEU A 148 4.74 -1.19 13.31
N LEU A 149 4.53 -1.83 14.46
CA LEU A 149 3.39 -1.51 15.32
C LEU A 149 3.52 -0.13 15.98
N ARG A 150 4.75 0.30 16.28
CA ARG A 150 5.02 1.65 16.78
C ARG A 150 4.72 2.70 15.71
N GLU A 151 5.15 2.48 14.47
CA GLU A 151 4.93 3.39 13.34
C GLU A 151 3.47 3.46 12.92
N ALA A 152 2.79 2.32 12.90
CA ALA A 152 1.38 2.27 12.54
C ALA A 152 0.47 2.89 13.62
N GLY A 153 0.90 2.88 14.89
CA GLY A 153 0.13 3.43 16.03
C GLY A 153 -1.22 2.74 16.28
N ARG A 154 -1.51 1.65 15.56
CA ARG A 154 -2.76 0.90 15.59
C ARG A 154 -2.50 -0.60 15.62
N PRO A 155 -3.45 -1.41 16.11
CA PRO A 155 -3.34 -2.86 16.00
C PRO A 155 -3.25 -3.30 14.54
N LEU A 156 -2.33 -4.22 14.24
CA LEU A 156 -2.13 -4.77 12.90
C LEU A 156 -2.43 -6.26 12.87
N HIS A 157 -3.04 -6.69 11.77
CA HIS A 157 -3.26 -8.11 11.51
C HIS A 157 -1.96 -8.79 11.06
N VAL A 158 -1.76 -10.07 11.37
CA VAL A 158 -0.50 -10.79 11.06
C VAL A 158 -0.20 -10.79 9.56
N ASN A 159 -1.22 -10.90 8.71
CA ASN A 159 -1.04 -10.81 7.25
C ASN A 159 -0.53 -9.42 6.80
N GLU A 160 -0.97 -8.35 7.48
CA GLU A 160 -0.52 -6.99 7.21
C GLU A 160 0.93 -6.80 7.68
N ILE A 161 1.24 -7.28 8.90
CA ILE A 161 2.61 -7.32 9.43
C ILE A 161 3.54 -8.09 8.51
N TYR A 162 3.12 -9.26 8.01
CA TYR A 162 3.90 -10.06 7.06
C TYR A 162 4.24 -9.28 5.79
N ARG A 163 3.25 -8.64 5.15
CA ARG A 163 3.48 -7.84 3.94
C ARG A 163 4.45 -6.70 4.19
N LEU A 164 4.32 -6.01 5.33
CA LEU A 164 5.21 -4.90 5.71
C LEU A 164 6.64 -5.38 6.02
N LEU A 165 6.79 -6.54 6.65
CA LEU A 165 8.10 -7.14 6.91
C LEU A 165 8.80 -7.53 5.61
N VAL A 166 8.09 -8.18 4.69
CA VAL A 166 8.63 -8.55 3.37
C VAL A 166 8.96 -7.31 2.54
N ALA A 167 8.09 -6.30 2.56
CA ALA A 167 8.34 -5.01 1.90
C ALA A 167 9.60 -4.31 2.44
N GLY A 168 9.86 -4.41 3.75
CA GLY A 168 11.09 -3.92 4.39
C GLY A 168 12.28 -4.89 4.35
N GLY A 169 12.24 -5.86 3.42
CA GLY A 169 13.38 -6.73 3.11
C GLY A 169 13.58 -7.92 4.05
N MET A 170 12.64 -8.24 4.95
CA MET A 170 12.71 -9.44 5.78
C MET A 170 12.40 -10.69 4.95
N GLN A 171 13.31 -11.67 4.96
CA GLN A 171 13.13 -12.94 4.27
C GLN A 171 12.68 -14.03 5.23
N PHE A 172 11.62 -14.75 4.87
CA PHE A 172 11.14 -15.92 5.60
C PHE A 172 11.51 -17.18 4.84
N LYS A 173 12.23 -18.10 5.49
CA LYS A 173 12.66 -19.37 4.89
C LYS A 173 11.63 -20.51 5.04
N GLY A 174 10.56 -20.29 5.79
CA GLY A 174 9.56 -21.33 6.11
C GLY A 174 8.27 -21.20 5.30
N ASN A 175 7.58 -22.32 5.10
CA ASN A 175 6.31 -22.39 4.34
C ASN A 175 5.16 -21.57 4.95
N ASN A 176 5.21 -21.29 6.26
CA ASN A 176 4.14 -20.60 6.99
C ASN A 176 4.67 -19.38 7.77
N PRO A 177 5.02 -18.27 7.09
CA PRO A 177 5.58 -17.08 7.74
C PRO A 177 4.62 -16.44 8.74
N THR A 178 3.32 -16.49 8.48
CA THR A 178 2.25 -15.95 9.34
C THR A 178 2.24 -16.62 10.72
N ILE A 179 2.41 -17.95 10.77
CA ILE A 179 2.47 -18.69 12.03
C ILE A 179 3.74 -18.32 12.79
N SER A 180 4.88 -18.26 12.10
CA SER A 180 6.17 -17.85 12.70
C SER A 180 6.11 -16.46 13.30
N ILE A 181 5.44 -15.50 12.64
CA ILE A 181 5.22 -14.15 13.17
C ILE A 181 4.30 -14.21 14.40
N ALA A 182 3.14 -14.85 14.29
CA ALA A 182 2.18 -14.93 15.39
C ALA A 182 2.80 -15.57 16.66
N VAL A 183 3.55 -16.66 16.50
CA VAL A 183 4.26 -17.32 17.60
C VAL A 183 5.34 -16.39 18.19
N SER A 184 6.09 -15.69 17.36
CA SER A 184 7.12 -14.74 17.82
C SER A 184 6.52 -13.58 18.62
N LEU A 185 5.36 -13.07 18.19
CA LEU A 185 4.63 -12.02 18.90
C LEU A 185 4.04 -12.53 20.23
N ASN A 186 3.46 -13.74 20.25
CA ASN A 186 2.91 -14.34 21.47
C ASN A 186 3.95 -14.61 22.56
N ARG A 187 5.20 -14.90 22.18
CA ARG A 187 6.30 -15.14 23.14
C ARG A 187 6.78 -13.87 23.84
N ASN A 188 6.49 -12.70 23.30
CA ASN A 188 7.04 -11.44 23.79
C ASN A 188 5.95 -10.61 24.49
N ARG A 189 6.15 -10.31 25.79
CA ARG A 189 5.21 -9.58 26.64
C ARG A 189 4.91 -8.15 26.17
N ARG A 190 5.69 -7.62 25.23
CA ARG A 190 5.48 -6.29 24.62
C ARG A 190 4.27 -6.25 23.69
N PHE A 191 3.81 -7.39 23.19
CA PHE A 191 2.67 -7.46 22.29
C PHE A 191 1.47 -8.06 22.99
N LYS A 192 0.28 -7.53 22.68
CA LYS A 192 -1.00 -8.06 23.16
C LYS A 192 -1.85 -8.45 21.97
N LYS A 193 -2.40 -9.66 22.02
CA LYS A 193 -3.39 -10.10 21.06
C LYS A 193 -4.72 -9.40 21.39
N VAL A 194 -5.21 -8.59 20.46
CA VAL A 194 -6.47 -7.84 20.62
C VAL A 194 -7.62 -8.50 19.88
N ALA A 195 -7.34 -9.26 18.82
CA ALA A 195 -8.33 -10.02 18.06
C ALA A 195 -7.68 -11.26 17.42
N PRO A 196 -8.45 -12.18 16.81
CA PRO A 196 -7.88 -13.30 16.06
C PRO A 196 -6.94 -12.79 14.97
N GLY A 197 -5.65 -13.13 15.09
CA GLY A 197 -4.63 -12.68 14.14
C GLY A 197 -4.31 -11.19 14.21
N THR A 198 -4.72 -10.45 15.24
CA THR A 198 -4.43 -9.01 15.37
C THR A 198 -3.67 -8.71 16.65
N PHE A 199 -2.57 -7.99 16.52
CA PHE A 199 -1.65 -7.66 17.60
C PHE A 199 -1.50 -6.16 17.77
N ASP A 200 -1.42 -5.71 19.01
CA ASP A 200 -1.15 -4.33 19.41
C ASP A 200 0.13 -4.28 20.26
N LEU A 201 0.77 -3.12 20.30
CA LEU A 201 1.96 -2.85 21.11
C LEU A 201 1.53 -2.29 22.49
N VAL A 202 1.86 -3.02 23.56
CA VAL A 202 1.46 -2.68 24.94
C VAL A 202 2.23 -1.47 25.48
N ILE A 203 3.50 -1.34 25.09
CA ILE A 203 4.34 -0.22 25.53
C ILE A 203 4.12 0.94 24.54
N LYS A 204 3.09 1.75 24.81
CA LYS A 204 2.89 3.04 24.14
C LYS A 204 3.79 4.15 24.72
N ASP A 205 4.60 3.85 25.73
CA ASP A 205 5.29 4.84 26.56
C ASP A 205 6.76 5.06 26.20
N ALA A 206 6.98 5.74 25.07
CA ALA A 206 8.14 6.62 24.93
C ALA A 206 7.76 7.99 24.36
N SER A 207 6.63 8.09 23.66
CA SER A 207 6.07 9.33 23.13
C SER A 207 5.10 10.04 24.08
N GLN A 208 4.61 9.39 25.15
CA GLN A 208 3.72 10.03 26.16
C GLN A 208 4.46 10.69 27.34
N ILE A 209 5.78 10.56 27.44
CA ILE A 209 6.58 11.12 28.56
C ILE A 209 7.23 12.47 28.16
N ALA A 210 7.02 12.93 26.91
CA ALA A 210 7.61 14.16 26.38
C ALA A 210 6.57 15.24 26.03
N SER A 211 5.46 15.30 26.76
CA SER A 211 4.49 16.41 26.71
C SER A 211 4.48 17.17 28.04
#